data_AF-A0A2M7B4P9-F1
#
_entry.id   AF-A0A2M7B4P9-F1
#
_cell.length_a   1.000
_cell.length_b   1.000
_cell.length_c   1.000
_cell.angle_alpha   90.00
_cell.angle_beta   90.00
_cell.angle_gamma   90.00
#
_symmetry.space_group_name_H-M   'P 1'
#
loop_
_entity.id
_entity.type
_entity.pdbx_description
1 polymer ?
#
loop_
_entity_poly.entity_id
_entity_poly.type
_entity_poly.pdbx_seq_one_letter_code
_entity_poly.pdbx_strand_id
1 'polypeptide(L)'
;AVNCAGQARLERVRSGQPYPLQDWLPSGDAPPGAPGEVKIGVWAVGAEMRFFLNDRYQFTVRDPLFWQGMLGIFIQSAGADPVTVSFSDLVVYAVSYASPTP
;
A
#
# COMPACT_ATOMS: atom_id res chain seq x y z
N ALA A 1 -4.00 -0.50 -1.44
CA ALA A 1 -4.43 -1.35 -2.58
C ALA A 1 -3.95 -0.73 -3.87
N VAL A 2 -3.59 -1.55 -4.86
CA VAL A 2 -3.25 -1.15 -6.23
C VAL A 2 -4.21 -1.88 -7.16
N ASN A 3 -4.71 -1.23 -8.22
CA ASN A 3 -5.67 -1.83 -9.15
C ASN A 3 -5.16 -1.83 -10.61
N CYS A 4 -5.84 -2.58 -11.46
CA CYS A 4 -5.51 -2.67 -12.90
C CYS A 4 -5.87 -1.39 -13.69
N ALA A 5 -6.44 -0.36 -13.05
CA ALA A 5 -6.66 0.95 -13.66
C ALA A 5 -5.46 1.89 -13.45
N GLY A 6 -4.36 1.41 -12.86
CA GLY A 6 -3.17 2.21 -12.58
C GLY A 6 -3.36 3.15 -11.40
N GLN A 7 -4.14 2.76 -10.39
CA GLN A 7 -4.44 3.60 -9.23
C GLN A 7 -4.01 2.94 -7.92
N ALA A 8 -3.69 3.77 -6.92
CA ALA A 8 -3.40 3.35 -5.57
C ALA A 8 -4.35 4.01 -4.56
N ARG A 9 -4.79 3.25 -3.55
CA ARG A 9 -5.58 3.77 -2.42
C ARG A 9 -5.07 3.22 -1.10
N LEU A 10 -5.42 3.89 -0.01
CA LEU A 10 -5.25 3.36 1.34
C LEU A 10 -6.55 3.48 2.13
N GLU A 11 -6.93 2.36 2.75
CA GLU A 11 -8.09 2.28 3.61
C GLU A 11 -7.68 1.74 4.98
N ARG A 12 -8.32 2.27 6.01
CA ARG A 12 -8.31 1.72 7.35
C ARG A 12 -9.56 0.90 7.55
N VAL A 13 -9.42 -0.38 7.90
CA VAL A 13 -10.57 -1.22 8.22
C VAL A 13 -10.74 -1.31 9.74
N ARG A 14 -11.90 -0.89 10.25
CA ARG A 14 -12.24 -0.99 11.67
C ARG A 14 -13.60 -1.66 11.83
N SER A 15 -13.67 -2.75 12.59
CA SER A 15 -14.90 -3.52 12.80
C SER A 15 -15.56 -3.95 11.48
N GLY A 16 -14.74 -4.33 10.50
CA GLY A 16 -15.17 -4.72 9.15
C GLY A 16 -15.56 -3.56 8.22
N GLN A 17 -15.56 -2.32 8.71
CA GLN A 17 -15.90 -1.14 7.90
C GLN A 17 -14.63 -0.48 7.34
N PRO A 18 -14.52 -0.31 6.01
CA PRO A 18 -13.42 0.42 5.39
C PRO A 18 -13.62 1.94 5.51
N TYR A 19 -12.55 2.65 5.88
CA TYR A 19 -12.48 4.10 5.94
C TYR A 19 -11.33 4.57 5.04
N PRO A 20 -11.60 5.34 3.96
CA PRO A 20 -10.52 5.81 3.09
C PRO A 20 -9.64 6.81 3.84
N LEU A 21 -8.34 6.52 3.90
CA LEU A 21 -7.30 7.47 4.35
C LEU A 21 -6.66 8.19 3.16
N GLN A 22 -6.62 7.51 2.02
CA GLN A 22 -6.26 8.05 0.71
C GLN A 22 -7.19 7.40 -0.32
N ASP A 23 -7.99 8.22 -1.01
CA ASP A 23 -8.83 7.72 -2.11
C ASP A 23 -7.98 7.39 -3.35
N TRP A 24 -8.59 6.74 -4.33
CA TRP A 24 -7.92 6.31 -5.56
C TRP A 24 -7.15 7.46 -6.23
N LEU A 25 -5.84 7.34 -6.22
CA LEU A 25 -4.91 8.26 -6.87
C LEU A 25 -4.29 7.57 -8.09
N PRO A 26 -4.34 8.17 -9.29
CA PRO A 26 -3.60 7.68 -10.45
C PRO A 26 -2.09 7.64 -10.17
N SER A 27 -1.42 6.58 -10.62
CA SER A 27 0.01 6.40 -10.50
C SER A 27 0.60 5.99 -11.84
N GLY A 28 1.62 6.72 -12.32
CA GLY A 28 2.39 6.32 -13.50
C GLY A 28 3.24 5.06 -13.29
N ASP A 29 3.39 4.62 -12.03
CA ASP A 29 4.17 3.44 -11.65
C ASP A 29 3.29 2.21 -11.40
N ALA A 30 1.97 2.36 -11.47
CA ALA A 30 1.03 1.25 -11.46
C ALA A 30 0.71 0.85 -12.92
N PRO A 31 1.15 -0.33 -13.40
CA PRO A 31 0.86 -0.76 -14.76
C PRO A 31 -0.65 -0.96 -14.96
N PRO A 32 -1.26 -0.35 -15.98
CA PRO A 32 -2.65 -0.61 -16.31
C PRO A 32 -2.80 -1.97 -17.01
N GLY A 33 -3.83 -2.73 -16.62
CA GLY A 33 -4.14 -4.04 -17.19
C GLY A 33 -3.21 -5.18 -16.74
N ALA A 34 -3.34 -6.32 -17.41
CA ALA A 34 -2.50 -7.50 -17.22
C ALA A 34 -1.88 -7.95 -18.56
N PRO A 35 -0.67 -8.54 -18.56
CA PRO A 35 0.21 -8.74 -17.42
C PRO A 35 0.89 -7.43 -16.98
N GLY A 36 1.07 -7.25 -15.67
CA GLY A 36 1.75 -6.10 -15.09
C GLY A 36 2.56 -6.52 -13.87
N GLU A 37 3.72 -5.91 -13.70
CA GLU A 37 4.59 -6.10 -12.54
C GLU A 37 4.78 -4.76 -11.83
N VAL A 38 4.69 -4.79 -10.49
CA VAL A 38 4.90 -3.59 -9.67
C VAL A 38 5.55 -3.96 -8.36
N LYS A 39 6.64 -3.27 -8.03
CA LYS A 39 7.27 -3.35 -6.71
C LYS A 39 6.53 -2.44 -5.75
N ILE A 40 5.99 -3.00 -4.68
CA ILE A 40 5.30 -2.24 -3.64
C ILE A 40 6.25 -1.98 -2.47
N GLY A 41 6.46 -0.71 -2.14
CA GLY A 41 7.21 -0.28 -0.97
C GLY A 41 6.32 0.35 0.08
N VAL A 42 6.52 -0.01 1.35
CA VAL A 42 5.85 0.62 2.49
C VAL A 42 6.91 0.97 3.52
N TRP A 43 6.95 2.23 3.91
CA TRP A 43 7.71 2.69 5.07
C TRP A 43 6.73 3.16 6.13
N ALA A 44 6.84 2.66 7.34
CA ALA A 44 5.93 2.98 8.42
C ALA A 44 6.71 3.18 9.72
N VAL A 45 6.54 4.34 10.35
CA VAL A 45 7.15 4.66 11.65
C VAL A 45 6.17 5.47 12.48
N GLY A 46 5.77 4.92 13.63
CA GLY A 46 4.74 5.53 14.46
C GLY A 46 3.45 5.70 13.68
N ALA A 47 2.90 6.92 13.66
CA ALA A 47 1.67 7.23 12.94
C ALA A 47 1.88 7.54 11.45
N GLU A 48 3.11 7.65 10.96
CA GLU A 48 3.40 8.04 9.57
C GLU A 48 3.66 6.82 8.70
N MET A 49 2.99 6.76 7.56
CA MET A 49 3.15 5.72 6.54
C MET A 49 3.39 6.36 5.18
N ARG A 50 4.41 5.90 4.47
CA ARG A 50 4.76 6.33 3.11
C ARG A 50 4.69 5.13 2.18
N PHE A 51 4.08 5.35 1.02
CA PHE A 51 3.82 4.31 0.04
C PHE A 51 4.57 4.60 -1.25
N PHE A 52 5.14 3.55 -1.81
CA PHE A 52 5.98 3.60 -3.00
C PHE A 52 5.55 2.53 -3.99
N LEU A 53 5.63 2.85 -5.28
CA LEU A 53 5.50 1.90 -6.38
C LEU A 53 6.73 2.05 -7.27
N ASN A 54 7.37 0.95 -7.62
CA ASN A 54 8.62 0.94 -8.39
C ASN A 54 9.67 1.92 -7.85
N ASP A 55 9.85 1.92 -6.52
CA ASP A 55 10.76 2.81 -5.79
C ASP A 55 10.45 4.32 -5.90
N ARG A 56 9.30 4.69 -6.47
CA ARG A 56 8.82 6.07 -6.56
C ARG A 56 7.73 6.34 -5.54
N TYR A 57 7.84 7.49 -4.88
CA TYR A 57 6.89 7.96 -3.88
C TYR A 57 5.51 8.19 -4.50
N GLN A 58 4.47 7.71 -3.83
CA GLN A 58 3.07 7.91 -4.23
C GLN A 58 2.38 8.90 -3.30
N PHE A 59 2.33 8.58 -2.00
CA PHE A 59 1.71 9.42 -0.99
C PHE A 59 2.15 9.05 0.44
N THR A 60 1.93 9.99 1.36
CA THR A 60 2.10 9.83 2.80
C THR A 60 0.73 9.93 3.47
N VAL A 61 0.46 9.06 4.42
CA VAL A 61 -0.71 9.12 5.30
C VAL A 61 -0.24 9.15 6.75
N ARG A 62 -0.97 9.90 7.59
CA ARG A 62 -0.83 9.85 9.04
C ARG A 62 -2.05 9.20 9.67
N ASP A 63 -1.88 8.06 10.33
CA ASP A 63 -2.92 7.37 11.09
C ASP A 63 -2.49 7.11 12.53
N PRO A 64 -2.98 7.89 13.52
CA PRO A 64 -2.62 7.69 14.91
C PRO A 64 -3.26 6.45 15.54
N LEU A 65 -4.23 5.80 14.88
CA LEU A 65 -4.92 4.65 15.45
C LEU A 65 -4.18 3.33 15.21
N PHE A 66 -3.51 3.19 14.07
CA PHE A 66 -2.80 1.96 13.66
C PHE A 66 -1.31 2.23 13.44
N TRP A 67 -0.57 2.40 14.54
CA TRP A 67 0.88 2.63 14.54
C TRP A 67 1.71 1.35 14.79
N GLN A 68 1.05 0.22 15.08
CA GLN A 68 1.66 -1.11 15.24
C GLN A 68 0.67 -2.20 14.81
N GLY A 69 1.18 -3.35 14.35
CA GLY A 69 0.35 -4.46 13.92
C GLY A 69 1.10 -5.54 13.15
N MET A 70 0.35 -6.40 12.47
CA MET A 70 0.88 -7.43 11.58
C MET A 70 0.83 -6.98 10.11
N LEU A 71 1.76 -7.47 9.30
CA LEU A 71 1.76 -7.28 7.85
C LEU A 71 1.14 -8.49 7.16
N GLY A 72 0.29 -8.24 6.16
CA GLY A 72 -0.29 -9.26 5.30
C GLY A 72 -0.50 -8.74 3.88
N ILE A 73 -0.48 -9.67 2.92
CA ILE A 73 -0.70 -9.38 1.50
C ILE A 73 -1.93 -10.18 1.06
N PHE A 74 -2.83 -9.52 0.34
CA PHE A 74 -4.11 -10.08 -0.06
C PHE A 74 -4.41 -9.71 -1.51
N ILE A 75 -5.17 -10.58 -2.18
CA ILE A 75 -5.70 -10.35 -3.53
C ILE A 75 -7.22 -10.29 -3.42
N GLN A 76 -7.83 -9.34 -4.11
CA GLN A 76 -9.28 -9.23 -4.21
C GLN A 76 -9.66 -9.17 -5.69
N SER A 77 -10.49 -10.10 -6.15
CA SER A 77 -11.20 -9.93 -7.43
C SER A 77 -12.45 -9.11 -7.17
N ALA A 78 -12.68 -8.08 -7.99
CA ALA A 78 -13.87 -7.24 -7.93
C ALA A 78 -15.01 -7.74 -8.83
N GLY A 79 -14.79 -8.82 -9.59
CA GLY A 79 -15.74 -9.31 -10.61
C GLY A 79 -15.78 -10.83 -10.73
N ALA A 80 -16.42 -11.30 -11.80
CA ALA A 80 -16.55 -12.73 -12.10
C ALA A 80 -15.24 -13.36 -12.61
N ASP A 81 -14.32 -12.54 -13.10
CA ASP A 81 -13.07 -13.02 -13.68
C ASP A 81 -12.08 -13.45 -12.58
N PRO A 82 -11.46 -14.63 -12.73
CA PRO A 82 -10.42 -15.08 -11.82
C PRO A 82 -9.19 -14.17 -11.94
N VAL A 83 -8.63 -13.77 -10.81
CA VAL A 83 -7.40 -12.99 -10.74
C VAL A 83 -6.29 -13.90 -10.22
N THR A 84 -5.17 -13.94 -10.95
CA THR A 84 -3.94 -14.62 -10.53
C THR A 84 -2.84 -13.58 -10.35
N VAL A 85 -2.23 -13.57 -9.16
CA VAL A 85 -1.09 -12.70 -8.85
C VAL A 85 -0.03 -13.56 -8.17
N SER A 86 1.22 -13.41 -8.59
CA SER A 86 2.39 -13.98 -7.93
C SER A 86 3.10 -12.90 -7.13
N PHE A 87 3.58 -13.27 -5.93
CA PHE A 87 4.42 -12.40 -5.11
C PHE A 87 5.83 -12.98 -5.04
N SER A 88 6.83 -12.12 -5.14
CA SER A 88 8.23 -12.46 -4.95
C SER A 88 8.92 -11.40 -4.09
N ASP A 89 10.12 -11.72 -3.60
CA ASP A 89 11.04 -10.75 -3.00
C ASP A 89 10.45 -9.93 -1.83
N LEU A 90 9.65 -10.58 -0.98
CA LEU A 90 9.17 -9.97 0.26
C LEU A 90 10.34 -9.79 1.23
N VAL A 91 10.70 -8.53 1.48
CA VAL A 91 11.69 -8.16 2.48
C VAL A 91 11.08 -7.22 3.51
N VAL A 92 11.34 -7.49 4.79
CA VAL A 92 10.86 -6.69 5.92
C VAL A 92 12.06 -6.22 6.73
N TYR A 93 12.14 -4.91 6.94
CA TYR A 93 13.19 -4.28 7.72
C TYR A 93 12.59 -3.62 8.95
N ALA A 94 13.28 -3.72 10.08
CA ALA A 94 12.99 -2.90 11.25
C ALA A 94 13.50 -1.47 10.99
N VAL A 95 12.65 -0.48 11.25
CA VAL A 95 12.97 0.94 11.12
C VAL A 95 12.75 1.64 12.45
N SER A 96 13.67 2.52 12.84
CA SER A 96 13.54 3.37 14.03
C SER A 96 13.18 4.79 13.63
N TYR A 97 12.35 5.45 14.42
CA TYR A 97 12.13 6.89 14.26
C TYR A 97 13.40 7.66 14.61
N ALA A 98 13.93 8.43 13.67
CA ALA A 98 14.88 9.48 13.96
C ALA A 98 14.13 10.82 13.90
N SER A 99 14.09 11.54 15.03
CA SER A 99 13.52 12.88 15.05
C SER A 99 14.28 13.76 14.04
N PRO A 100 13.58 14.52 13.17
CA PRO A 100 14.23 15.47 12.26
C PRO A 100 15.02 16.56 13.00
N THR A 101 14.72 16.78 14.29
CA THR A 101 15.39 17.72 15.18
C THR A 101 15.85 17.02 16.47
N PRO A 102 17.14 17.16 16.87
CA PRO A 102 17.68 16.65 18.12
C PRO A 102 16.97 17.19 19.37
#